data_AF-A0A9E5R8N0-F1
#
_entry.id   AF-A0A9E5R8N0-F1
#
_cell.length_a   1.000
_cell.length_b   1.000
_cell.length_c   1.000
_cell.angle_alpha   90.00
_cell.angle_beta   90.00
_cell.angle_gamma   90.00
#
_symmetry.space_group_name_H-M   'P 1'
#
loop_
_entity.id
_entity.type
_entity.pdbx_description
1 polymer ?
#
loop_
_entity_poly.entity_id
_entity_poly.type
_entity_poly.pdbx_seq_one_letter_code
_entity_poly.pdbx_strand_id
1 'polypeptide(L)'
;LQTRAAYLGLIGSRRRWALTVKALEAKGISREALARLHAPIGLELNAETPQEIAVSILAEIIMHHRGGDGHPMQWIGSVASVEGT
;
A
#
# COMPACT_ATOMS: atom_id res chain seq x y z
N LEU A 1 -17.40 2.61 -3.01
CA LEU A 1 -16.93 1.33 -2.42
C LEU A 1 -17.54 0.10 -3.06
N GLN A 2 -18.74 0.20 -3.64
CA GLN A 2 -19.37 -0.87 -4.44
C GLN A 2 -18.77 -0.92 -5.86
N THR A 3 -17.50 -1.27 -5.98
CA THR A 3 -16.81 -1.46 -7.27
C THR A 3 -16.04 -2.77 -7.26
N ARG A 4 -15.82 -3.33 -8.47
CA ARG A 4 -15.00 -4.52 -8.72
C ARG A 4 -13.50 -4.18 -8.89
N ALA A 5 -13.10 -2.95 -8.62
CA ALA A 5 -11.69 -2.57 -8.66
C ALA A 5 -10.86 -3.48 -7.74
N ALA A 6 -9.76 -3.99 -8.27
CA ALA A 6 -8.83 -4.86 -7.56
C ALA A 6 -8.07 -4.12 -6.45
N TYR A 7 -7.94 -2.80 -6.57
CA TYR A 7 -7.23 -1.95 -5.63
C TYR A 7 -7.95 -0.62 -5.44
N LEU A 8 -8.06 -0.15 -4.20
CA LEU A 8 -8.66 1.13 -3.83
C LEU A 8 -7.72 1.87 -2.88
N GLY A 9 -7.01 2.87 -3.38
CA GLY A 9 -6.10 3.69 -2.58
C GLY A 9 -6.60 5.12 -2.40
N LEU A 10 -6.24 5.73 -1.27
CA LEU A 10 -6.55 7.12 -0.95
C LEU A 10 -5.29 7.89 -0.56
N ILE A 11 -5.04 9.00 -1.26
CA ILE A 11 -3.98 9.95 -0.90
C ILE A 11 -4.45 10.78 0.30
N GLY A 12 -3.64 10.81 1.35
CA GLY A 12 -3.87 11.65 2.52
C GLY A 12 -3.14 11.11 3.75
N SER A 13 -2.92 11.97 4.75
CA SER A 13 -2.27 11.55 5.98
C SER A 13 -3.12 10.56 6.79
N ARG A 14 -2.48 9.76 7.65
CA ARG A 14 -3.16 8.86 8.59
C ARG A 14 -4.24 9.57 9.41
N ARG A 15 -3.96 10.82 9.84
CA ARG A 15 -4.94 11.66 10.56
C ARG A 15 -6.18 11.96 9.70
N ARG A 16 -6.00 12.35 8.43
CA ARG A 16 -7.14 12.62 7.53
C ARG A 16 -7.96 11.35 7.32
N TRP A 17 -7.30 10.21 7.10
CA TRP A 17 -7.98 8.93 6.96
C TRP A 17 -8.80 8.56 8.18
N ALA A 18 -8.27 8.71 9.40
CA ALA A 18 -9.01 8.41 10.62
C ALA A 18 -10.30 9.24 10.77
N LEU A 19 -10.25 10.52 10.40
CA LEU A 19 -11.43 11.39 10.37
C LEU A 19 -12.43 10.95 9.29
N THR A 20 -11.94 10.58 8.11
CA THR A 20 -12.76 10.06 7.01
C THR A 20 -13.47 8.77 7.40
N VAL A 21 -12.77 7.81 8.04
CA VAL A 21 -13.36 6.56 8.54
C VAL A 21 -14.52 6.87 9.49
N LYS A 22 -14.29 7.71 10.51
CA LYS A 22 -15.32 8.09 11.47
C LYS A 22 -16.54 8.71 10.78
N ALA A 23 -16.32 9.59 9.80
CA ALA A 23 -17.40 10.23 9.06
C ALA A 23 -18.18 9.26 8.15
N LEU A 24 -17.52 8.25 7.59
CA LEU A 24 -18.15 7.23 6.74
C LEU A 24 -18.91 6.19 7.58
N GLU A 25 -18.36 5.77 8.72
CA GLU A 25 -19.06 4.91 9.68
C GLU A 25 -20.34 5.59 10.19
N ALA A 26 -20.29 6.89 10.51
CA ALA A 26 -21.48 7.67 10.90
C ALA A 26 -22.56 7.76 9.80
N LYS A 27 -22.18 7.52 8.53
CA LYS A 27 -23.09 7.45 7.38
C LYS A 27 -23.56 6.02 7.08
N GLY A 28 -23.25 5.05 7.94
CA GLY A 28 -23.66 3.66 7.81
C GLY A 28 -22.78 2.81 6.88
N ILE A 29 -21.58 3.29 6.50
CA ILE A 29 -20.63 2.46 5.75
C ILE A 29 -20.00 1.46 6.72
N SER A 30 -20.06 0.18 6.37
CA SER A 30 -19.53 -0.89 7.21
C SER A 30 -17.99 -0.88 7.26
N ARG A 31 -17.43 -1.39 8.35
CA ARG A 31 -15.98 -1.48 8.54
C ARG A 31 -15.34 -2.43 7.53
N GLU A 32 -16.03 -3.47 7.12
CA GLU A 32 -15.60 -4.43 6.09
C GLU A 32 -15.47 -3.75 4.73
N ALA A 33 -16.40 -2.85 4.39
CA ALA A 33 -16.30 -2.07 3.16
C ALA A 33 -15.13 -1.08 3.21
N LEU A 34 -14.82 -0.53 4.39
CA LEU A 34 -13.69 0.36 4.61
C LEU A 34 -12.34 -0.37 4.63
N ALA A 35 -12.31 -1.63 5.05
CA ALA A 35 -11.10 -2.47 5.08
C ALA A 35 -10.52 -2.74 3.69
N ARG A 36 -11.30 -2.50 2.62
CA ARG A 36 -10.83 -2.57 1.23
C ARG A 36 -9.99 -1.37 0.79
N LEU A 37 -9.94 -0.28 1.57
CA LEU A 37 -9.14 0.90 1.22
C LEU A 37 -7.73 0.81 1.79
N HIS A 38 -6.78 1.30 1.00
CA HIS A 38 -5.39 1.53 1.37
C HIS A 38 -5.18 3.02 1.60
N ALA A 39 -4.89 3.40 2.84
CA ALA A 39 -4.77 4.80 3.23
C ALA A 39 -3.82 5.00 4.43
N PRO A 40 -2.75 5.81 4.29
CA PRO A 40 -2.27 6.44 3.06
C PRO A 40 -1.88 5.41 2.00
N ILE A 41 -2.13 5.72 0.73
CA ILE A 41 -1.58 4.97 -0.40
C ILE A 41 -0.06 5.25 -0.54
N GLY A 42 0.68 4.24 -0.93
CA GLY A 42 2.12 4.20 -1.14
C GLY A 42 2.86 3.29 -0.15
N LEU A 43 3.97 2.70 -0.60
CA LEU A 43 4.98 2.15 0.30
C LEU A 43 5.66 3.27 1.10
N GLU A 44 6.10 2.97 2.31
CA GLU A 44 6.83 3.94 3.12
C GLU A 44 8.26 4.11 2.58
N LEU A 45 8.48 5.21 1.86
CA LEU A 45 9.77 5.60 1.28
C LEU A 45 10.32 6.91 1.87
N ASN A 46 9.64 7.50 2.87
CA ASN A 46 9.84 8.91 3.25
C ASN A 46 9.73 9.87 2.05
N ALA A 47 8.80 9.59 1.13
CA ALA A 47 8.59 10.38 -0.08
C ALA A 47 8.09 11.80 0.25
N GLU A 48 8.71 12.83 -0.35
CA GLU A 48 8.33 14.24 -0.15
C GLU A 48 7.84 14.88 -1.45
N THR A 49 8.48 14.55 -2.56
CA THR A 49 8.16 15.11 -3.87
C THR A 49 7.00 14.35 -4.54
N PRO A 50 6.23 15.00 -5.43
CA PRO A 50 5.20 14.31 -6.21
C PRO A 50 5.70 13.08 -6.96
N GLN A 51 6.93 13.10 -7.45
CA GLN A 51 7.57 12.00 -8.16
C GLN A 51 7.86 10.82 -7.23
N GLU A 52 8.40 11.07 -6.03
CA GLU A 52 8.63 10.03 -5.04
C GLU A 52 7.32 9.42 -4.55
N ILE A 53 6.29 10.25 -4.36
CA ILE A 53 4.94 9.78 -4.00
C ILE A 53 4.35 8.91 -5.12
N ALA A 54 4.54 9.28 -6.39
CA ALA A 54 4.09 8.47 -7.51
C ALA A 54 4.81 7.11 -7.54
N VAL A 55 6.12 7.08 -7.30
CA VAL A 55 6.91 5.84 -7.20
C VAL A 55 6.43 4.98 -6.03
N SER A 56 6.18 5.55 -4.86
CA SER A 56 5.71 4.80 -3.70
C SER A 56 4.35 4.14 -3.94
N ILE A 57 3.44 4.85 -4.61
CA ILE A 57 2.11 4.35 -5.02
C ILE A 57 2.24 3.22 -6.03
N LEU A 58 3.04 3.41 -7.09
CA LEU A 58 3.23 2.38 -8.12
C LEU A 58 3.88 1.13 -7.54
N ALA A 59 4.85 1.28 -6.62
CA ALA A 59 5.48 0.17 -5.93
C ALA A 59 4.46 -0.63 -5.10
N GLU A 60 3.58 0.04 -4.34
CA GLU A 60 2.52 -0.65 -3.57
C GLU A 60 1.55 -1.41 -4.49
N ILE A 61 1.13 -0.79 -5.61
CA ILE A 61 0.23 -1.43 -6.58
C ILE A 61 0.86 -2.70 -7.17
N ILE A 62 2.14 -2.63 -7.59
CA ILE A 62 2.86 -3.78 -8.13
C ILE A 62 3.03 -4.86 -7.06
N MET A 63 3.39 -4.47 -5.83
CA MET A 63 3.53 -5.39 -4.69
C MET A 63 2.23 -6.16 -4.45
N HIS A 64 1.08 -5.48 -4.38
CA HIS A 64 -0.22 -6.13 -4.23
C HIS A 64 -0.57 -7.03 -5.42
N HIS A 65 -0.27 -6.60 -6.65
CA HIS A 65 -0.55 -7.39 -7.85
C HIS A 65 0.28 -8.68 -7.92
N ARG A 66 1.53 -8.65 -7.41
CA ARG A 66 2.46 -9.77 -7.46
C ARG A 66 2.51 -10.61 -6.18
N GLY A 67 1.91 -10.15 -5.09
CA GLY A 67 1.98 -10.82 -3.79
C GLY A 67 3.31 -10.63 -3.06
N GLY A 68 3.99 -9.50 -3.28
CA GLY A 68 5.19 -9.13 -2.53
C GLY A 68 4.85 -8.59 -1.12
N ASP A 69 5.88 -8.34 -0.33
CA ASP A 69 5.75 -7.90 1.08
C ASP A 69 6.45 -6.57 1.39
N GLY A 70 7.17 -5.99 0.40
CA GLY A 70 7.84 -4.70 0.53
C GLY A 70 9.17 -4.76 1.28
N HIS A 71 9.65 -5.95 1.67
CA HIS A 71 10.96 -6.09 2.28
C HIS A 71 12.09 -5.95 1.24
N PRO A 72 13.29 -5.49 1.66
CA PRO A 72 14.45 -5.48 0.78
C PRO A 72 14.80 -6.89 0.30
N MET A 73 15.09 -7.04 -1.00
CA MET A 73 15.60 -8.30 -1.58
C MET A 73 17.08 -8.56 -1.24
N GLN A 74 17.59 -7.99 -0.14
CA GLN A 74 19.02 -8.00 0.18
C GLN A 74 19.54 -9.42 0.29
N TRP A 75 20.50 -9.77 -0.56
CA TRP A 75 21.21 -11.03 -0.47
C TRP A 75 22.43 -10.88 0.43
N ILE A 76 22.48 -11.68 1.50
CA ILE A 76 23.59 -11.75 2.47
C ILE A 76 24.38 -13.07 2.28
N GLY A 77 24.10 -13.81 1.21
CA GLY A 77 24.77 -15.07 0.91
C GLY A 77 26.16 -14.92 0.30
N SER A 78 26.85 -16.05 0.14
CA SER A 78 28.08 -16.17 -0.65
C SER A 78 27.75 -16.74 -2.03
N VAL A 79 28.47 -16.34 -3.09
CA VAL A 79 28.24 -16.84 -4.46
C VAL A 79 28.32 -18.37 -4.52
N ALA A 80 29.13 -18.98 -3.65
CA ALA A 80 29.23 -20.43 -3.50
C ALA A 80 27.92 -21.13 -3.08
N SER A 81 26.96 -20.38 -2.49
CA SER A 81 25.63 -20.90 -2.13
C SER A 81 24.64 -20.98 -3.31
N VAL A 82 25.01 -20.43 -4.47
CA VAL A 82 24.19 -20.39 -5.69
C VAL A 82 24.62 -21.44 -6.70
N GLU A 83 25.91 -21.82 -6.71
CA GLU A 83 26.51 -22.73 -7.70
C GLU A 83 26.20 -24.23 -7.48
N GLY A 84 25.38 -24.58 -6.50
CA GLY A 84 25.00 -25.96 -6.15
C GLY A 84 23.59 -26.41 -6.54
N THR A 85 22.87 -25.63 -7.36
CA THR A 85 21.50 -25.91 -7.82
C THR A 85 21.41 -25.85 -9.34
#